data_AF-A0A929K780-F1
#
_entry.id   AF-A0A929K780-F1
#
_cell.length_a   1.000
_cell.length_b   1.000
_cell.length_c   1.000
_cell.angle_alpha   90.00
_cell.angle_beta   90.00
_cell.angle_gamma   90.00
#
_symmetry.space_group_name_H-M   'P 1'
#
loop_
_entity.id
_entity.type
_entity.pdbx_description
1 polymer ?
#
loop_
_entity_poly.entity_id
_entity_poly.type
_entity_poly.pdbx_seq_one_letter_code
_entity_poly.pdbx_strand_id
1 'polypeptide(L)'
;VSKVEVCDLKDNTFYARIYFISKEKNFSMDARPSDAIAIALRFSAPIYVDEEVIAKSNQGDVKAEAVDKSEEGKKWAEYLEKLSSEDFGKYKV
;
A
#
# COMPACT_ATOMS: atom_id res chain seq x y z
N VAL A 1 -13.69 11.32 -1.13
CA VAL A 1 -12.94 10.34 -0.32
C VAL A 1 -12.32 11.11 0.82
N SER A 2 -12.55 10.70 2.07
CA SER A 2 -12.06 11.44 3.24
C SER A 2 -10.73 10.91 3.76
N LYS A 3 -10.53 9.59 3.73
CA LYS A 3 -9.28 8.90 4.11
C LYS A 3 -9.27 7.48 3.58
N VAL A 4 -8.10 6.84 3.60
CA VAL A 4 -7.95 5.39 3.42
C VAL A 4 -7.12 4.80 4.54
N GLU A 5 -7.38 3.54 4.87
CA GLU A 5 -6.66 2.78 5.90
C GLU A 5 -6.23 1.43 5.33
N VAL A 6 -4.97 1.06 5.50
CA VAL A 6 -4.54 -0.34 5.40
C VAL A 6 -4.75 -0.95 6.77
N CYS A 7 -5.78 -1.78 6.91
CA CYS A 7 -6.35 -2.15 8.21
C CYS A 7 -6.12 -3.61 8.60
N ASP A 8 -5.70 -4.49 7.68
CA ASP A 8 -5.41 -5.88 8.04
C ASP A 8 -4.34 -6.51 7.14
N LEU A 9 -3.70 -7.55 7.67
CA LEU A 9 -2.77 -8.43 6.99
C LEU A 9 -3.10 -9.87 7.41
N LYS A 10 -3.58 -10.67 6.46
CA LYS A 10 -3.95 -12.07 6.66
C LYS A 10 -3.37 -12.92 5.54
N ASP A 11 -2.73 -14.03 5.90
CA ASP A 11 -2.13 -14.96 4.93
C ASP A 11 -1.25 -14.24 3.89
N ASN A 12 -0.41 -13.31 4.37
CA ASN A 12 0.45 -12.44 3.56
C ASN A 12 -0.28 -11.55 2.53
N THR A 13 -1.59 -11.35 2.73
CA THR A 13 -2.44 -10.50 1.90
C THR A 13 -2.90 -9.29 2.70
N PHE A 14 -2.56 -8.10 2.22
CA PHE A 14 -2.97 -6.83 2.82
C PHE A 14 -4.39 -6.45 2.40
N TYR A 15 -5.14 -5.87 3.33
CA TYR A 15 -6.50 -5.37 3.13
C TYR A 15 -6.58 -3.88 3.48
N ALA A 16 -7.43 -3.16 2.74
CA ALA A 16 -7.63 -1.74 2.96
C ALA A 16 -9.12 -1.37 3.00
N ARG A 17 -9.39 -0.19 3.54
CA ARG A 17 -10.72 0.40 3.62
C ARG A 17 -10.68 1.85 3.15
N ILE A 18 -11.62 2.20 2.29
CA ILE A 18 -11.78 3.56 1.78
C ILE A 18 -12.97 4.20 2.48
N TYR A 19 -12.78 5.39 3.03
CA TYR A 19 -13.84 6.14 3.70
C TYR A 19 -14.38 7.25 2.80
N PHE A 20 -15.70 7.30 2.71
CA PHE A 20 -16.45 8.30 1.95
C PHE A 20 -17.29 9.13 2.91
N ILE A 21 -17.20 10.45 2.73
CA ILE A 21 -18.01 11.43 3.46
C ILE A 21 -18.71 12.29 2.42
N SER A 22 -20.03 12.39 2.54
CA SER A 22 -20.87 13.34 1.82
C SER A 22 -21.84 14.00 2.80
N LYS A 23 -22.57 15.03 2.36
CA LYS A 23 -23.58 15.69 3.22
C LYS A 23 -24.70 14.75 3.66
N GLU A 24 -24.99 13.73 2.86
CA GLU A 24 -26.14 12.85 3.06
C GLU A 24 -25.74 11.51 3.69
N LYS A 25 -24.50 11.04 3.45
CA LYS A 25 -24.08 9.72 3.92
C LYS A 25 -22.57 9.63 4.14
N ASN A 26 -22.23 8.98 5.24
CA ASN A 26 -20.89 8.48 5.51
C ASN A 26 -20.91 6.96 5.40
N PHE A 27 -19.97 6.40 4.64
CA PHE A 27 -19.83 4.95 4.53
C PHE A 27 -18.38 4.60 4.22
N SER A 28 -18.05 3.32 4.42
CA SER A 28 -16.76 2.76 4.05
C SER A 28 -16.93 1.61 3.09
N MET A 29 -15.90 1.34 2.31
CA MET A 29 -15.85 0.23 1.36
C MET A 29 -14.53 -0.52 1.52
N ASP A 30 -14.60 -1.84 1.58
CA ASP A 30 -13.41 -2.68 1.56
C ASP A 30 -12.77 -2.64 0.17
N ALA A 31 -11.44 -2.58 0.14
CA ALA A 31 -10.66 -2.42 -1.08
C ALA A 31 -9.32 -3.13 -0.97
N ARG A 32 -8.69 -3.40 -2.12
CA ARG A 32 -7.27 -3.76 -2.13
C ARG A 32 -6.42 -2.53 -1.84
N PRO A 33 -5.26 -2.68 -1.18
CA PRO A 33 -4.38 -1.55 -0.88
C PRO A 33 -3.95 -0.75 -2.12
N SER A 34 -3.69 -1.42 -3.26
CA SER A 34 -3.32 -0.75 -4.51
C SER A 34 -4.39 0.25 -4.98
N ASP A 35 -5.65 -0.16 -4.92
CA ASP A 35 -6.78 0.65 -5.37
C ASP A 35 -7.06 1.78 -4.37
N ALA A 36 -6.99 1.48 -3.07
CA ALA A 36 -7.16 2.47 -2.01
C ALA A 36 -6.10 3.58 -2.07
N ILE A 37 -4.83 3.23 -2.26
CA ILE A 37 -3.72 4.19 -2.38
C ILE A 37 -3.90 5.05 -3.63
N ALA A 38 -4.20 4.45 -4.79
CA ALA A 38 -4.42 5.19 -6.03
C ALA A 38 -5.56 6.22 -5.90
N ILE A 39 -6.66 5.82 -5.25
CA ILE A 39 -7.79 6.71 -4.98
C ILE A 39 -7.37 7.81 -3.99
N ALA A 40 -6.67 7.49 -2.91
CA ALA A 40 -6.22 8.48 -1.94
C ALA A 40 -5.33 9.56 -2.57
N LEU A 41 -4.38 9.15 -3.42
CA LEU A 41 -3.54 10.04 -4.19
C LEU A 41 -4.37 10.94 -5.12
N ARG A 42 -5.34 10.37 -5.84
CA ARG A 42 -6.21 11.11 -6.77
C ARG A 42 -7.03 12.22 -6.08
N PHE A 43 -7.43 12.00 -4.83
CA PHE A 43 -8.27 12.91 -4.04
C PHE A 43 -7.48 13.69 -2.97
N SER A 44 -6.15 13.55 -2.94
CA SER A 44 -5.29 14.14 -1.90
C SER A 44 -5.75 13.78 -0.48
N ALA A 45 -6.28 12.57 -0.31
CA ALA A 45 -6.79 12.09 0.97
C ALA A 45 -5.66 11.47 1.82
N PRO A 46 -5.70 11.63 3.15
CA PRO A 46 -4.73 11.02 4.04
C PRO A 46 -4.80 9.49 3.97
N ILE A 47 -3.61 8.88 4.07
CA ILE A 47 -3.38 7.43 4.08
C ILE A 47 -2.90 7.04 5.47
N TYR A 48 -3.55 6.05 6.07
CA TYR A 48 -3.19 5.50 7.37
C TYR A 48 -2.90 4.00 7.24
N VAL A 49 -2.12 3.49 8.18
CA VAL A 49 -1.83 2.06 8.31
C VAL A 49 -2.02 1.70 9.78
N ASP A 50 -2.70 0.58 10.03
CA ASP A 50 -2.86 0.07 11.38
C ASP A 50 -1.51 -0.42 11.95
N GLU A 51 -1.24 -0.13 13.21
CA GLU A 51 0.00 -0.55 13.88
C GLU A 51 0.14 -2.07 13.90
N GLU A 52 -0.97 -2.81 14.02
CA GLU A 52 -0.95 -4.27 13.96
C GLU A 52 -0.50 -4.80 12.61
N VAL A 53 -0.85 -4.10 11.52
CA VAL A 53 -0.41 -4.46 10.16
C VAL A 53 1.10 -4.31 10.05
N ILE A 54 1.66 -3.23 10.59
CA ILE A 54 3.12 -3.00 10.62
C ILE A 54 3.81 -4.06 11.49
N ALA A 55 3.23 -4.39 12.65
CA ALA A 55 3.78 -5.42 13.53
C ALA A 55 3.79 -6.81 12.88
N LYS A 56 2.72 -7.16 12.15
CA LYS A 56 2.61 -8.42 11.40
C LYS A 56 3.55 -8.44 10.19
N SER A 57 3.75 -7.32 9.49
CA SER A 57 4.65 -7.25 8.33
C SER A 57 6.11 -7.38 8.71
N ASN A 58 6.52 -6.82 9.86
CA ASN A 58 7.90 -6.92 10.35
C ASN A 58 8.31 -8.31 10.82
N GLN A 59 7.36 -9.23 11.03
CA GLN A 59 7.65 -10.63 11.39
C GLN A 59 7.92 -11.51 10.17
N GLY A 60 7.65 -11.00 8.96
CA GLY A 60 7.95 -11.66 7.71
C GLY A 60 8.98 -10.86 6.93
N ASP A 61 10.26 -11.16 7.12
CA ASP A 61 11.27 -10.97 6.06
C ASP A 61 10.88 -11.88 4.90
N VAL A 62 9.82 -11.51 4.18
CA VAL A 62 9.44 -12.12 2.93
C VAL A 62 10.52 -11.69 1.96
N LYS A 63 11.53 -12.55 1.80
CA LYS A 63 12.39 -12.49 0.63
C LYS A 63 11.44 -12.52 -0.56
N ALA A 64 11.28 -11.36 -1.20
CA ALA A 64 10.59 -11.26 -2.46
C ALA A 64 11.43 -12.05 -3.47
N GLU A 65 11.19 -13.35 -3.56
CA GLU A 65 11.77 -14.12 -4.65
C GLU A 65 11.21 -13.54 -5.94
N ALA A 66 12.10 -13.13 -6.84
CA ALA A 66 11.71 -12.63 -8.14
C ALA A 66 10.85 -13.71 -8.83
N VAL A 67 9.55 -13.44 -8.92
CA VAL A 67 8.57 -14.32 -9.57
C VAL A 67 8.92 -14.48 -11.05
N ASP A 68 9.50 -13.44 -11.64
CA ASP A 68 10.05 -13.45 -12.99
C ASP A 68 11.57 -13.67 -12.98
N LYS A 69 12.00 -14.80 -13.56
CA LYS A 69 13.41 -15.20 -13.68
C LYS A 69 14.05 -14.78 -15.01
N SER A 70 13.33 -14.04 -15.85
CA SER A 70 13.85 -13.44 -17.08
C SER A 70 15.00 -12.47 -16.78
N GLU A 71 15.81 -12.14 -17.79
CA GLU A 71 16.87 -11.13 -17.63
C GLU A 71 16.30 -9.75 -17.25
N GLU A 72 15.11 -9.43 -17.72
CA GLU A 72 14.40 -8.20 -17.38
C GLU A 72 13.90 -8.23 -15.94
N GLY A 73 13.30 -9.34 -15.51
CA GLY A 73 12.87 -9.56 -14.13
C GLY A 73 14.02 -9.43 -13.12
N LYS A 74 15.21 -9.94 -13.47
CA LYS A 74 16.43 -9.79 -12.66
C LYS A 74 16.89 -8.33 -12.56
N LYS A 75 16.87 -7.58 -13.67
CA LYS A 75 17.20 -6.14 -13.66
C LYS A 75 16.23 -5.34 -12.79
N TRP A 76 14.94 -5.67 -12.85
CA TRP A 76 13.93 -5.06 -11.98
C TRP A 76 14.15 -5.42 -10.51
N ALA A 77 14.49 -6.67 -10.19
CA ALA A 77 14.80 -7.09 -8.82
C ALA A 77 16.01 -6.34 -8.25
N GLU A 78 17.12 -6.25 -9.00
CA GLU A 78 18.29 -5.47 -8.60
C GLU A 78 18.01 -3.98 -8.42
N TYR A 79 17.11 -3.43 -9.24
CA TYR A 79 16.69 -2.03 -9.10
C TYR A 79 15.91 -1.84 -7.79
N LEU A 80 14.96 -2.72 -7.49
CA LEU A 80 14.16 -2.66 -6.26
C LEU A 80 15.02 -2.84 -5.01
N GLU A 81 16.05 -3.70 -5.02
CA GLU A 81 16.98 -3.89 -3.90
C GLU A 81 17.83 -2.65 -3.60
N LYS A 82 18.08 -1.81 -4.60
CA LYS A 82 18.90 -0.58 -4.46
C LYS A 82 18.09 0.63 -4.04
N LEU A 83 16.76 0.56 -4.06
CA LEU A 83 15.91 1.68 -3.67
C LEU A 83 15.97 1.92 -2.17
N SER A 84 16.30 3.15 -1.78
CA SER A 84 16.16 3.62 -0.40
C SER A 84 14.83 4.33 -0.18
N SER A 85 14.50 4.60 1.09
CA SER A 85 13.28 5.36 1.42
C SER A 85 13.30 6.78 0.83
N GLU A 86 14.48 7.36 0.58
CA GLU A 86 14.61 8.68 -0.02
C GLU A 86 14.24 8.72 -1.52
N ASP A 87 14.36 7.59 -2.23
CA ASP A 87 14.09 7.50 -3.67
C ASP A 87 12.60 7.63 -4.02
N PHE A 88 11.71 7.34 -3.05
CA PHE A 88 10.26 7.46 -3.24
C PHE A 88 9.77 8.92 -3.26
N GLY A 89 10.66 9.88 -3.00
CA GLY A 89 10.39 11.31 -3.03
C GLY A 89 9.37 11.77 -1.98
N LYS A 90 9.33 13.08 -1.71
CA LYS A 90 8.14 13.68 -1.10
C LYS A 90 7.09 13.76 -2.19
N TYR A 91 6.08 12.89 -2.16
CA TYR A 91 4.92 12.98 -3.05
C TYR A 91 4.46 14.43 -3.14
N LYS A 92 4.72 15.07 -4.28
CA LYS A 92 4.15 16.38 -4.59
C LYS A 92 2.80 16.14 -5.21
N VAL A 93 1.78 16.49 -4.43
CA VAL A 93 0.39 16.65 -4.87
C VAL A 93 0.30 17.78 -5.88
#